data_AF-A0A497JCP3-F1
#
_entry.id   AF-A0A497JCP3-F1
#
_cell.length_a   1.000
_cell.length_b   1.000
_cell.length_c   1.000
_cell.angle_alpha   90.00
_cell.angle_beta   90.00
_cell.angle_gamma   90.00
#
_symmetry.space_group_name_H-M   'P 1'
#
loop_
_entity.id
_entity.type
_entity.pdbx_description
1 polymer ?
#
loop_
_entity_poly.entity_id
_entity_poly.type
_entity_poly.pdbx_seq_one_letter_code
_entity_poly.pdbx_strand_id
1 'polypeptide(L)'
;MKGLLIDDKVIIESKASISKLEQRGYGKKADDRLELSLIEALFLVERGSLEIKNASFEEILEKAKEEEEFIIKYKVYKDLRSRGYV
;
A
#
# COMPACT_ATOMS: atom_id res chain seq x y z
N MET A 1 5.88 -7.18 6.71
CA MET A 1 6.27 -7.50 5.31
C MET A 1 7.17 -6.38 4.81
N LYS A 2 7.91 -6.56 3.71
CA LYS A 2 8.82 -5.53 3.20
C LYS A 2 8.49 -5.17 1.76
N GLY A 3 8.52 -3.88 1.45
CA GLY A 3 8.30 -3.36 0.11
C GLY A 3 9.30 -2.26 -0.27
N LEU A 4 9.28 -1.91 -1.56
CA LEU A 4 10.09 -0.85 -2.15
C LEU A 4 9.17 0.16 -2.84
N LEU A 5 9.34 1.45 -2.54
CA LEU A 5 8.68 2.52 -3.28
C LEU A 5 9.39 2.69 -4.63
N ILE A 6 8.65 2.52 -5.72
CA ILE A 6 9.10 2.74 -7.10
C ILE A 6 8.03 3.59 -7.78
N ASP A 7 8.40 4.79 -8.22
CA ASP A 7 7.46 5.81 -8.71
C ASP A 7 6.28 5.96 -7.73
N ASP A 8 5.06 5.83 -8.19
CA ASP A 8 3.83 6.01 -7.39
C ASP A 8 3.28 4.68 -6.85
N LYS A 9 4.14 3.65 -6.72
CA LYS A 9 3.73 2.32 -6.28
C LYS A 9 4.70 1.73 -5.28
N VAL A 10 4.19 0.82 -4.45
CA VAL A 10 5.02 0.01 -3.56
C VAL A 10 5.04 -1.44 -4.04
N ILE A 11 6.23 -1.92 -4.35
CA ILE A 11 6.46 -3.24 -4.93
C ILE A 11 6.81 -4.24 -3.85
N ILE A 12 6.14 -5.39 -3.89
CA ILE A 12 6.39 -6.55 -3.04
C ILE A 12 6.81 -7.73 -3.92
N GLU A 13 8.00 -8.29 -3.67
CA GLU A 13 8.55 -9.41 -4.46
C GLU A 13 8.54 -10.74 -3.69
N SER A 14 8.32 -10.69 -2.37
CA SER A 14 8.28 -11.89 -1.53
C SER A 14 7.03 -12.71 -1.84
N LYS A 15 7.19 -13.89 -2.46
CA LYS A 15 6.08 -14.81 -2.80
C LYS A 15 5.10 -15.05 -1.64
N ALA A 16 5.60 -15.25 -0.42
CA ALA A 16 4.76 -15.43 0.77
C ALA A 16 3.94 -14.17 1.12
N SER A 17 4.52 -12.99 0.94
CA SER A 17 3.85 -11.71 1.18
C SER A 17 2.83 -11.40 0.07
N ILE A 18 3.18 -11.70 -1.18
CA ILE A 18 2.31 -11.57 -2.35
C ILE A 18 1.03 -12.38 -2.14
N SER A 19 1.14 -13.71 -1.90
CA SER A 19 -0.02 -14.57 -1.70
C SER A 19 -0.91 -14.11 -0.54
N LYS A 20 -0.31 -13.62 0.55
CA LYS A 20 -1.06 -13.13 1.73
C LYS A 20 -1.82 -11.83 1.45
N LEU A 21 -1.23 -10.92 0.69
CA LEU A 21 -1.85 -9.65 0.33
C LEU A 21 -2.93 -9.85 -0.74
N GLU A 22 -2.69 -10.69 -1.75
CA GLU A 22 -3.68 -11.07 -2.77
C GLU A 22 -4.93 -11.69 -2.12
N GLN A 23 -4.77 -12.63 -1.18
CA GLN A 23 -5.91 -13.25 -0.47
C GLN A 23 -6.73 -12.25 0.36
N ARG A 24 -6.15 -11.12 0.73
CA ARG A 24 -6.81 -10.03 1.45
C ARG A 24 -7.33 -8.93 0.52
N GLY A 25 -7.17 -9.13 -0.79
CA GLY A 25 -7.57 -8.22 -1.85
C GLY A 25 -6.75 -6.94 -1.90
N TYR A 26 -5.48 -6.95 -1.47
CA TYR A 26 -4.58 -5.81 -1.62
C TYR A 26 -3.70 -5.94 -2.87
N GLY A 27 -3.50 -4.83 -3.56
CA GLY A 27 -2.60 -4.68 -4.68
C GLY A 27 -3.07 -5.36 -5.95
N LYS A 28 -2.26 -5.20 -7.00
CA LYS A 28 -2.44 -5.82 -8.30
C LYS A 28 -1.22 -6.68 -8.62
N LYS A 29 -1.45 -7.94 -8.94
CA LYS A 29 -0.38 -8.84 -9.38
C LYS A 29 0.13 -8.38 -10.75
N ALA A 30 1.45 -8.27 -10.87
CA ALA A 30 2.14 -8.02 -12.12
C ALA A 30 3.34 -8.97 -12.17
N ASP A 31 3.28 -9.99 -13.02
CA ASP A 31 4.30 -11.03 -13.13
C ASP A 31 4.64 -11.69 -11.76
N ASP A 32 5.90 -11.62 -11.34
CA ASP A 32 6.43 -12.17 -10.09
C ASP A 32 6.40 -11.17 -8.91
N ARG A 33 5.72 -10.03 -9.07
CA ARG A 33 5.58 -9.00 -8.04
C ARG A 33 4.13 -8.62 -7.80
N LEU A 34 3.90 -7.99 -6.65
CA LEU A 34 2.64 -7.33 -6.31
C LEU A 34 2.87 -5.84 -6.22
N GLU A 35 2.05 -5.08 -6.95
CA GLU A 35 2.07 -3.63 -6.94
C GLU A 35 0.95 -3.12 -6.02
N LEU A 36 1.33 -2.39 -4.98
CA LEU A 36 0.41 -1.67 -4.11
C LEU A 36 0.35 -0.21 -4.56
N SER A 37 -0.85 0.36 -4.56
CA SER A 37 -1.04 1.81 -4.67
C SER A 37 -0.56 2.52 -3.39
N LEU A 38 -0.29 3.83 -3.47
CA LEU A 38 0.15 4.61 -2.30
C LEU A 38 -0.89 4.57 -1.16
N ILE A 39 -2.17 4.58 -1.50
CA ILE A 39 -3.28 4.51 -0.53
C ILE A 39 -3.28 3.18 0.24
N GLU A 40 -3.03 2.07 -0.45
CA GLU A 40 -2.92 0.73 0.15
C GLU A 40 -1.66 0.62 1.00
N ALA A 41 -0.54 1.11 0.48
CA ALA A 41 0.74 1.07 1.15
C ALA A 41 0.71 1.86 2.47
N LEU A 42 0.21 3.10 2.45
CA LEU A 42 0.06 3.92 3.65
C LEU A 42 -0.82 3.25 4.71
N PHE A 43 -1.94 2.66 4.28
CA PHE A 43 -2.80 1.91 5.20
C PHE A 43 -2.09 0.71 5.82
N LEU A 44 -1.33 -0.06 5.05
CA LEU A 44 -0.60 -1.24 5.54
C LEU A 44 0.57 -0.86 6.45
N VAL A 45 1.25 0.26 6.17
CA VAL A 45 2.33 0.81 7.01
C VAL A 45 1.75 1.33 8.32
N GLU A 46 0.66 2.08 8.28
CA GLU A 46 -0.03 2.58 9.48
C GLU A 46 -0.49 1.42 10.39
N ARG A 47 -0.88 0.28 9.81
CA ARG A 47 -1.23 -0.95 10.54
C ARG A 47 -0.03 -1.78 11.00
N GLY A 48 1.21 -1.33 10.77
CA GLY A 48 2.44 -2.06 11.09
C GLY A 48 2.62 -3.37 10.32
N SER A 49 1.85 -3.58 9.25
CA SER A 49 1.87 -4.82 8.46
C SER A 49 2.88 -4.79 7.31
N LEU A 50 3.28 -3.59 6.89
CA LEU A 50 4.24 -3.31 5.84
C LEU A 50 5.33 -2.35 6.33
N GLU A 51 6.56 -2.61 5.96
CA GLU A 51 7.73 -1.75 6.14
C GLU A 51 8.29 -1.44 4.76
N ILE A 52 8.60 -0.17 4.49
CA ILE A 52 9.13 0.26 3.20
C ILE A 52 10.61 0.60 3.40
N LYS A 53 11.47 -0.08 2.64
CA LYS A 53 12.92 -0.06 2.91
C LYS A 53 13.61 1.22 2.47
N ASN A 54 13.08 1.89 1.45
CA ASN A 54 13.72 3.02 0.77
C ASN A 54 12.94 4.34 0.91
N ALA A 55 11.91 4.38 1.75
CA ALA A 55 11.12 5.58 2.02
C ALA A 55 10.43 5.45 3.39
N SER A 56 10.36 6.56 4.11
CA SER A 56 9.58 6.74 5.32
C SER A 56 8.08 6.88 5.03
N PHE A 57 7.26 6.73 6.06
CA PHE A 57 5.81 6.96 5.96
C PHE A 57 5.52 8.40 5.50
N GLU A 58 6.25 9.38 6.04
CA GLU A 58 6.14 10.79 5.69
C GLU A 58 6.45 11.04 4.22
N GLU A 59 7.51 10.45 3.67
CA GLU A 59 7.87 10.59 2.25
C GLU A 59 6.79 10.05 1.31
N ILE A 60 6.19 8.90 1.67
CA ILE A 60 5.11 8.30 0.88
C ILE A 60 3.85 9.15 0.99
N LEU A 61 3.56 9.69 2.18
CA LEU A 61 2.42 10.55 2.41
C LEU A 61 2.52 11.86 1.62
N GLU A 62 3.69 12.50 1.62
CA GLU A 62 3.92 13.71 0.81
C GLU A 62 3.76 13.40 -0.67
N LYS A 63 4.33 12.30 -1.15
CA LYS A 63 4.14 11.85 -2.54
C LYS A 63 2.67 11.58 -2.87
N ALA A 64 1.94 10.95 -1.97
CA ALA A 64 0.53 10.65 -2.19
C ALA A 64 -0.36 11.90 -2.20
N LYS A 65 0.02 12.95 -1.46
CA LYS A 65 -0.68 14.25 -1.46
C LYS A 65 -0.54 15.02 -2.78
N GLU A 66 0.38 14.63 -3.66
CA GLU A 66 0.43 15.18 -5.02
C GLU A 66 -0.82 14.79 -5.84
N GLU A 67 -1.49 13.69 -5.47
CA GLU A 67 -2.79 13.31 -6.05
C GLU A 67 -3.93 14.14 -5.46
N GLU A 68 -4.77 14.70 -6.35
CA GLU A 68 -5.94 15.47 -5.93
C GLU A 68 -6.89 14.63 -5.06
N GLU A 69 -7.37 15.25 -3.99
CA GLU A 69 -8.27 14.67 -3.00
C GLU A 69 -7.72 13.42 -2.27
N PHE A 70 -6.41 13.15 -2.35
CA PHE A 70 -5.82 11.95 -1.74
C PHE A 70 -6.22 11.76 -0.27
N ILE A 71 -6.18 12.83 0.53
CA ILE A 71 -6.54 12.76 1.95
C ILE A 71 -7.99 12.33 2.16
N ILE A 72 -8.91 12.76 1.30
CA ILE A 72 -10.33 12.37 1.36
C ILE A 72 -10.47 10.90 0.98
N LYS A 73 -9.86 10.49 -0.15
CA LYS A 73 -9.83 9.10 -0.61
C LYS A 73 -9.23 8.19 0.47
N TYR A 74 -8.12 8.57 1.09
CA TYR A 74 -7.46 7.81 2.15
C TYR A 74 -8.37 7.60 3.36
N LYS A 75 -9.09 8.64 3.80
CA LYS A 75 -10.05 8.51 4.92
C LYS A 75 -11.17 7.52 4.58
N VAL A 76 -11.75 7.62 3.39
CA VAL A 76 -12.81 6.70 2.93
C VAL A 76 -12.28 5.27 2.83
N TYR A 77 -11.14 5.09 2.16
CA TYR A 77 -10.48 3.80 1.99
C TYR A 77 -10.19 3.15 3.35
N LYS A 78 -9.61 3.91 4.28
CA LYS A 78 -9.30 3.45 5.64
C LYS A 78 -10.54 3.05 6.42
N ASP A 79 -11.62 3.82 6.36
CA ASP A 79 -12.88 3.50 7.05
C ASP A 79 -13.48 2.20 6.49
N LEU A 80 -13.59 2.06 5.17
CA LEU A 80 -14.10 0.86 4.52
C LEU A 80 -13.25 -0.37 4.83
N ARG A 81 -11.92 -0.27 4.68
CA ARG A 81 -11.00 -1.38 5.01
C ARG A 81 -11.02 -1.77 6.47
N SER A 82 -11.14 -0.80 7.37
CA SER A 82 -11.21 -1.08 8.82
C SER A 82 -12.48 -1.83 9.20
N ARG A 83 -13.55 -1.71 8.41
CA ARG A 83 -14.81 -2.44 8.57
C ARG A 83 -14.82 -3.80 7.86
N GLY A 84 -13.73 -4.17 7.18
CA GLY A 84 -13.59 -5.46 6.50
C GLY A 84 -14.12 -5.49 5.07
N TYR A 85 -14.44 -4.35 4.47
CA TYR A 85 -14.75 -4.28 3.04
C TYR A 85 -13.47 -4.50 2.22
N VAL A 86 -13.60 -5.15 1.05
CA VAL A 86 -12.52 -5.47 0.11
C VAL A 86 -12.89 -4.92 -1.25
#